data_AF-A0A6M4FHX7-F1
#
_entry.id   AF-A0A6M4FHX7-F1
#
_cell.length_a   1.000
_cell.length_b   1.000
_cell.length_c   1.000
_cell.angle_alpha   90.00
_cell.angle_beta   90.00
_cell.angle_gamma   90.00
#
_symmetry.space_group_name_H-M   'P 1'
#
loop_
_entity.id
_entity.type
_entity.pdbx_description
1 polymer ?
#
loop_
_entity_poly.entity_id
_entity_poly.type
_entity_poly.pdbx_seq_one_letter_code
_entity_poly.pdbx_strand_id
1 'polypeptide(L)'
;MAAMRNQPLVNGKPVHAYIESHKHDIDMMLECCQAIENVYWSHEGYKIGPEPAYFERVAILYRKSKNYSREVAICERWIAMAENFQAWLGENPEMRRADVTQGSRSKNIYERLPKAQELLKKQRERAVDE
;
A
#
# COMPACT_ATOMS: atom_id res chain seq x y z
N MET A 1 24.36 4.54 15.27
CA MET A 1 23.60 3.76 14.28
C MET A 1 22.20 3.54 14.83
N ALA A 2 21.16 4.02 14.15
CA ALA A 2 19.80 3.61 14.49
C ALA A 2 19.68 2.11 14.15
N ALA A 3 19.20 1.28 15.07
CA ALA A 3 18.93 -0.11 14.79
C ALA A 3 17.97 -0.20 13.59
N MET A 4 18.35 -0.95 12.55
CA MET A 4 17.45 -1.29 11.45
C MET A 4 16.19 -1.92 12.05
N ARG A 5 15.06 -1.23 11.92
CA ARG A 5 13.79 -1.69 12.48
C ARG A 5 13.09 -2.51 11.41
N ASN A 6 13.13 -3.84 11.54
CA ASN A 6 12.53 -4.75 10.57
C ASN A 6 11.00 -4.84 10.67
N GLN A 7 10.40 -4.23 11.70
CA GLN A 7 8.96 -4.30 11.95
C GLN A 7 8.32 -2.90 11.94
N PRO A 8 7.28 -2.67 11.12
CA PRO A 8 6.55 -1.41 11.14
C PRO A 8 5.72 -1.30 12.43
N LEU A 9 5.86 -0.15 13.10
CA LEU A 9 5.20 0.14 14.38
C LEU A 9 4.36 1.42 14.29
N VAL A 10 3.19 1.40 14.90
CA VAL A 10 2.31 2.55 15.15
C VAL A 10 2.05 2.61 16.66
N ASN A 11 2.33 3.75 17.29
CA ASN A 11 2.19 3.94 18.75
C ASN A 11 2.90 2.84 19.58
N GLY A 12 4.10 2.44 19.14
CA GLY A 12 4.91 1.41 19.81
C GLY A 12 4.44 -0.03 19.60
N LYS A 13 3.34 -0.28 18.86
CA LYS A 13 2.82 -1.61 18.57
C LYS A 13 2.98 -1.99 17.10
N PRO A 14 3.17 -3.28 16.78
CA PRO A 14 3.18 -3.75 15.40
C PRO A 14 1.88 -3.42 14.66
N VAL A 15 1.97 -3.08 13.37
CA VAL A 15 0.79 -2.74 12.55
C VAL A 15 -0.30 -3.83 12.56
N HIS A 16 0.09 -5.11 12.64
CA HIS A 16 -0.85 -6.25 12.71
C HIS A 16 -1.75 -6.26 13.94
N ALA A 17 -1.42 -5.51 14.98
CA ALA A 17 -2.29 -5.35 16.14
C ALA A 17 -3.56 -4.53 15.84
N TYR A 18 -3.56 -3.74 14.77
CA TYR A 18 -4.64 -2.79 14.46
C TYR A 18 -5.62 -3.27 13.40
N ILE A 19 -5.26 -4.26 12.58
CA ILE A 19 -6.08 -4.61 11.42
C ILE A 19 -7.48 -5.12 11.79
N GLU A 20 -7.62 -5.94 12.84
CA GLU A 20 -8.95 -6.43 13.21
C GLU A 20 -9.80 -5.40 13.95
N SER A 21 -9.18 -4.64 14.86
CA SER A 21 -9.88 -3.68 15.72
C SER A 21 -10.16 -2.34 15.03
N HIS A 22 -9.33 -1.94 14.07
CA HIS A 22 -9.36 -0.60 13.45
C HIS A 22 -9.48 -0.63 11.92
N LYS A 23 -9.81 -1.77 11.28
CA LYS A 23 -10.00 -1.82 9.81
C LYS A 23 -10.97 -0.78 9.24
N HIS A 24 -11.89 -0.24 10.03
CA HIS A 24 -12.84 0.78 9.56
C HIS A 24 -12.39 2.22 9.84
N ASP A 25 -11.31 2.40 10.59
CA ASP A 25 -10.71 3.69 10.91
C ASP A 25 -9.69 4.04 9.82
N ILE A 26 -9.98 5.06 9.03
CA ILE A 26 -9.13 5.43 7.90
C ILE A 26 -7.80 6.02 8.35
N ASP A 27 -7.79 6.78 9.46
CA ASP A 27 -6.59 7.46 9.95
C ASP A 27 -5.61 6.43 10.51
N MET A 28 -6.10 5.48 11.31
CA MET A 28 -5.27 4.37 11.80
C MET A 28 -4.71 3.51 10.66
N MET A 29 -5.50 3.22 9.62
CA MET A 29 -5.00 2.45 8.47
C MET A 29 -3.96 3.24 7.65
N LEU A 30 -4.11 4.56 7.53
CA LEU A 30 -3.10 5.42 6.91
C LEU A 30 -1.80 5.49 7.71
N GLU A 31 -1.88 5.56 9.05
CA GLU A 31 -0.70 5.47 9.92
C GLU A 31 0.03 4.13 9.73
N CYS A 32 -0.72 3.03 9.61
CA CYS A 32 -0.15 1.71 9.31
C CYS A 32 0.55 1.69 7.95
N CYS A 33 -0.07 2.23 6.89
CA CYS A 33 0.55 2.37 5.56
C CYS A 33 1.86 3.15 5.64
N GLN A 34 1.88 4.28 6.35
CA GLN A 34 3.07 5.10 6.50
C GLN A 34 4.19 4.37 7.25
N ALA A 35 3.86 3.65 8.33
CA ALA A 35 4.83 2.86 9.07
C ALA A 35 5.46 1.74 8.19
N ILE A 36 4.65 1.11 7.34
CA ILE A 36 5.11 0.08 6.39
C ILE A 36 6.07 0.69 5.37
N GLU A 37 5.72 1.81 4.76
CA GLU A 37 6.60 2.52 3.81
C GLU A 37 7.92 2.92 4.45
N ASN A 38 7.88 3.52 5.63
CA ASN A 38 9.10 3.98 6.31
C ASN A 38 10.08 2.81 6.53
N VAL A 39 9.56 1.66 6.95
CA VAL A 39 10.38 0.45 7.10
C VAL A 39 10.85 -0.07 5.75
N TYR A 40 9.98 -0.18 4.74
CA TYR A 40 10.36 -0.68 3.42
C TYR A 40 11.48 0.15 2.77
N TRP A 41 11.37 1.48 2.82
CA TRP A 41 12.33 2.40 2.21
C TRP A 41 13.60 2.56 3.04
N SER A 42 13.59 2.29 4.35
CA SER A 42 14.82 2.34 5.17
C SER A 42 15.79 1.18 4.93
N HIS A 43 15.37 0.14 4.22
CA HIS A 43 16.23 -0.99 3.93
C HIS A 43 16.99 -0.77 2.61
N GLU A 44 18.30 -0.60 2.73
CA GLU A 44 19.27 -0.53 1.64
C GLU A 44 20.06 -1.85 1.62
N GLY A 45 20.05 -2.57 0.49
CA GLY A 45 20.80 -3.83 0.30
C GLY A 45 19.98 -5.13 0.45
N TYR A 46 18.92 -5.13 1.25
CA TYR A 46 17.95 -6.23 1.31
C TYR A 46 16.54 -5.66 1.31
N LYS A 47 15.57 -6.31 0.65
CA LYS A 47 14.17 -5.87 0.69
C LYS A 47 13.28 -6.91 1.36
N ILE A 48 12.42 -6.40 2.23
CA ILE A 48 11.28 -7.14 2.77
C ILE A 48 10.09 -6.86 1.85
N GLY A 49 9.34 -7.90 1.48
CA GLY A 49 8.16 -7.74 0.63
C GLY A 49 7.13 -6.77 1.23
N PRO A 50 6.58 -5.82 0.45
CA PRO A 50 5.65 -4.83 0.98
C PRO A 50 4.29 -5.45 1.31
N GLU A 51 3.82 -5.27 2.54
CA GLU A 51 2.53 -5.79 3.03
C GLU A 51 1.34 -5.06 2.36
N PRO A 52 0.50 -5.74 1.56
CA PRO A 52 -0.59 -5.10 0.81
C PRO A 52 -1.85 -4.81 1.64
N ALA A 53 -2.05 -5.48 2.77
CA ALA A 53 -3.33 -5.54 3.48
C ALA A 53 -3.92 -4.17 3.85
N TYR A 54 -3.08 -3.29 4.36
CA TYR A 54 -3.48 -1.96 4.84
C TYR A 54 -3.77 -1.02 3.67
N PHE A 55 -2.97 -1.09 2.61
CA PHE A 55 -3.16 -0.28 1.41
C PHE A 55 -4.45 -0.66 0.68
N GLU A 56 -4.70 -1.96 0.51
CA GLU A 56 -5.98 -2.44 -0.01
C GLU A 56 -7.13 -1.94 0.85
N ARG A 57 -6.98 -1.97 2.18
CA ARG A 57 -8.03 -1.54 3.09
C ARG A 57 -8.32 -0.04 2.99
N VAL A 58 -7.29 0.80 2.96
CA VAL A 58 -7.45 2.25 2.76
C VAL A 58 -8.09 2.54 1.40
N ALA A 59 -7.69 1.85 0.33
CA ALA A 59 -8.30 1.98 -0.99
C ALA A 59 -9.82 1.67 -0.95
N ILE A 60 -10.22 0.61 -0.23
CA ILE A 60 -11.64 0.28 -0.02
C ILE A 60 -12.39 1.40 0.72
N LEU A 61 -11.79 2.00 1.75
CA LEU A 61 -12.41 3.08 2.52
C LEU A 61 -12.57 4.34 1.66
N TYR A 62 -11.55 4.72 0.89
CA TYR A 62 -11.65 5.84 -0.04
C TYR A 62 -12.72 5.62 -1.10
N ARG A 63 -12.80 4.41 -1.69
CA ARG A 63 -13.85 4.04 -2.64
C ARG A 63 -15.25 4.21 -2.05
N LYS A 64 -15.47 3.78 -0.80
CA LYS A 64 -16.77 3.93 -0.12
C LYS A 64 -17.17 5.40 0.06
N SER A 65 -16.21 6.28 0.31
CA SER A 65 -16.41 7.73 0.41
C SER A 65 -16.42 8.47 -0.95
N LYS A 66 -16.32 7.74 -2.08
CA LYS A 66 -16.16 8.30 -3.44
C LYS A 66 -14.96 9.25 -3.58
N ASN A 67 -13.94 9.07 -2.76
CA ASN A 67 -12.70 9.84 -2.83
C ASN A 67 -11.71 9.15 -3.77
N TYR A 68 -12.00 9.17 -5.07
CA TYR A 68 -11.24 8.42 -6.06
C TYR A 68 -9.81 8.95 -6.21
N SER A 69 -9.57 10.25 -6.00
CA SER A 69 -8.23 10.83 -6.03
C SER A 69 -7.34 10.21 -4.94
N ARG A 70 -7.86 10.01 -3.73
CA ARG A 70 -7.08 9.40 -2.65
C ARG A 70 -7.00 7.87 -2.78
N GLU A 71 -7.99 7.22 -3.38
CA GLU A 71 -7.91 5.80 -3.76
C GLU A 71 -6.75 5.56 -4.76
N VAL A 72 -6.64 6.39 -5.79
CA VAL A 72 -5.52 6.33 -6.76
C VAL A 72 -4.18 6.49 -6.03
N ALA A 73 -4.05 7.54 -5.21
CA ALA A 73 -2.79 7.84 -4.53
C ALA A 73 -2.32 6.71 -3.61
N ILE A 74 -3.23 6.04 -2.88
CA ILE A 74 -2.82 4.93 -2.00
C ILE A 74 -2.48 3.65 -2.76
N CYS A 75 -3.14 3.40 -3.91
CA CYS A 75 -2.77 2.29 -4.78
C CYS A 75 -1.38 2.51 -5.38
N GLU A 76 -1.09 3.72 -5.89
CA GLU A 76 0.21 4.08 -6.49
C GLU A 76 1.36 3.94 -5.47
N ARG A 77 1.13 4.38 -4.24
CA ARG A 77 2.09 4.23 -3.12
C ARG A 77 2.53 2.78 -2.90
N TRP A 78 1.57 1.86 -2.83
CA TRP A 78 1.91 0.43 -2.67
C TRP A 78 2.56 -0.15 -3.94
N ILE A 79 2.05 0.21 -5.12
CA ILE A 79 2.59 -0.27 -6.40
C ILE A 79 4.05 0.14 -6.56
N ALA A 80 4.44 1.36 -6.17
CA ALA A 80 5.84 1.80 -6.20
C ALA A 80 6.77 0.90 -5.36
N MET A 81 6.33 0.48 -4.17
CA MET A 81 7.08 -0.49 -3.37
C MET A 81 7.10 -1.88 -4.02
N ALA A 82 5.99 -2.32 -4.60
CA ALA A 82 5.90 -3.61 -5.26
C ALA A 82 6.84 -3.69 -6.48
N GLU A 83 6.87 -2.65 -7.32
CA GLU A 83 7.75 -2.54 -8.48
C GLU A 83 9.22 -2.46 -8.06
N ASN A 84 9.55 -1.67 -7.03
CA ASN A 84 10.91 -1.63 -6.48
C ASN A 84 11.34 -3.00 -5.94
N PHE A 85 10.44 -3.74 -5.28
CA PHE A 85 10.70 -5.07 -4.77
C PHE A 85 10.93 -6.08 -5.90
N GLN A 86 10.15 -6.00 -6.98
CA GLN A 86 10.35 -6.82 -8.17
C GLN A 86 11.70 -6.58 -8.84
N ALA A 87 12.08 -5.30 -9.01
CA ALA A 87 13.38 -4.94 -9.57
C ALA A 87 14.52 -5.53 -8.72
N TRP A 88 14.44 -5.36 -7.39
CA TRP A 88 15.41 -5.92 -6.46
C TRP A 88 15.49 -7.45 -6.55
N LEU A 89 14.35 -8.16 -6.66
CA LEU A 89 14.34 -9.62 -6.86
C LEU A 89 14.96 -10.05 -8.19
N GLY A 90 14.82 -9.24 -9.24
CA GLY A 90 15.45 -9.48 -10.54
C GLY A 90 16.98 -9.39 -10.48
N GLU A 91 17.50 -8.48 -9.66
CA GLU A 91 18.93 -8.30 -9.39
C GLU A 91 19.50 -9.31 -8.38
N ASN A 92 18.64 -9.90 -7.52
CA ASN A 92 19.01 -10.82 -6.43
C ASN A 92 18.21 -12.13 -6.53
N PRO A 93 18.35 -12.92 -7.61
CA PRO A 93 17.49 -14.07 -7.90
C PRO A 93 17.57 -15.19 -6.84
N GLU A 94 18.68 -15.33 -6.14
CA GLU A 94 18.88 -16.28 -5.03
C GLU A 94 18.02 -15.95 -3.80
N MET A 95 17.56 -14.70 -3.67
CA MET A 95 16.70 -14.23 -2.58
C MET A 95 15.20 -14.38 -2.90
N ARG A 96 14.85 -14.93 -4.07
CA ARG A 96 13.47 -15.16 -4.52
C ARG A 96 12.79 -16.32 -3.79
N ARG A 97 12.54 -16.16 -2.48
CA ARG A 97 11.90 -17.19 -1.64
C ARG A 97 10.36 -17.10 -1.61
N ALA A 98 9.79 -15.90 -1.75
CA ALA A 98 8.35 -15.70 -1.91
C ALA A 98 8.08 -14.31 -2.52
N ASP A 99 7.39 -14.28 -3.66
CA ASP A 99 7.02 -13.02 -4.31
C ASP A 99 5.63 -12.56 -3.83
N VAL A 100 5.62 -11.65 -2.85
CA VAL A 100 4.39 -11.13 -2.26
C VAL A 100 3.54 -10.32 -3.25
N THR A 101 4.10 -9.86 -4.37
CA THR A 101 3.36 -9.11 -5.41
C THR A 101 2.38 -9.99 -6.16
N GLN A 102 2.52 -11.32 -6.08
CA GLN A 102 1.65 -12.29 -6.75
C GLN A 102 0.45 -12.72 -5.89
N GLY A 103 0.38 -12.27 -4.63
CA GLY A 103 -0.72 -12.58 -3.71
C GLY A 103 -2.07 -11.98 -4.14
N SER A 104 -3.17 -12.52 -3.60
CA SER A 104 -4.53 -12.06 -3.92
C SER A 104 -4.76 -10.58 -3.60
N ARG A 105 -4.28 -10.12 -2.44
CA ARG A 105 -4.39 -8.71 -2.02
C ARG A 105 -3.63 -7.76 -2.95
N SER A 106 -2.44 -8.17 -3.38
CA SER A 106 -1.61 -7.45 -4.36
C SER A 106 -2.35 -7.30 -5.69
N LYS A 107 -2.93 -8.39 -6.21
CA LYS A 107 -3.78 -8.37 -7.42
C LYS A 107 -4.97 -7.41 -7.27
N ASN A 108 -5.65 -7.42 -6.13
CA ASN A 108 -6.75 -6.50 -5.86
C ASN A 108 -6.31 -5.03 -5.94
N ILE A 109 -5.10 -4.68 -5.48
CA ILE A 109 -4.58 -3.31 -5.58
C ILE A 109 -4.30 -2.95 -7.05
N TYR A 110 -3.65 -3.85 -7.81
CA TYR A 110 -3.41 -3.64 -9.24
C TYR A 110 -4.71 -3.44 -10.03
N GLU A 111 -5.76 -4.21 -9.74
CA GLU A 111 -7.07 -4.09 -10.41
C GLU A 111 -7.84 -2.82 -9.99
N ARG A 112 -7.62 -2.32 -8.76
CA ARG A 112 -8.28 -1.11 -8.25
C ARG A 112 -7.78 0.15 -8.94
N LEU A 113 -6.48 0.27 -9.18
CA LEU A 113 -5.88 1.49 -9.74
C LEU A 113 -6.55 1.96 -11.05
N PRO A 114 -6.62 1.16 -12.13
CA PRO A 114 -7.23 1.60 -13.38
C PRO A 114 -8.70 1.97 -13.20
N LYS A 115 -9.41 1.24 -12.33
CA LYS A 115 -10.83 1.53 -12.06
C LYS A 115 -11.02 2.84 -11.29
N ALA A 116 -10.15 3.12 -10.32
CA ALA A 116 -10.16 4.37 -9.56
C ALA A 116 -9.82 5.57 -10.47
N GLN A 117 -8.85 5.41 -11.39
CA GLN A 117 -8.52 6.41 -12.41
C GLN A 117 -9.71 6.71 -13.33
N GLU A 118 -10.41 5.69 -13.83
CA GLU A 118 -11.62 5.84 -14.65
C GLU A 118 -12.71 6.62 -13.90
N LEU A 119 -12.95 6.29 -12.63
CA LEU A 119 -13.95 6.95 -11.81
C LEU A 119 -13.58 8.39 -11.48
N LEU A 120 -12.29 8.67 -11.22
CA LEU A 120 -11.79 10.03 -11.02
C LEU A 120 -11.97 10.88 -12.28
N LYS A 121 -11.69 10.33 -13.47
CA LYS A 121 -11.92 11.01 -14.74
C LYS A 121 -13.40 11.38 -14.90
N LYS A 122 -14.31 10.42 -14.71
CA LYS A 122 -15.76 10.66 -14.77
C LYS A 122 -16.25 11.68 -13.74
N GLN A 123 -15.67 11.68 -12.54
CA GLN A 123 -16.00 12.65 -11.50
C GLN A 123 -15.58 14.08 -11.90
N ARG A 124 -14.41 14.22 -12.54
CA ARG A 124 -13.91 15.51 -13.03
C ARG A 124 -14.74 16.03 -14.21
N GLU A 125 -15.10 15.16 -15.15
CA GLU A 125 -15.95 15.53 -16.29
C GLU A 125 -17.31 16.09 -15.83
N ARG A 126 -17.97 15.40 -14.89
CA ARG A 126 -19.25 15.90 -14.32
C ARG A 126 -19.14 17.24 -13.62
N ALA A 127 -18.03 17.50 -12.94
CA ALA A 127 -17.80 18.75 -12.22
C ALA A 127 -17.50 19.95 -13.16
N VAL A 128 -17.22 19.69 -14.44
CA VAL A 128 -17.02 20.73 -15.47
C VAL A 128 -18.35 21.09 -16.15
N ASP A 129 -19.32 20.18 -16.13
CA ASP A 129 -20.65 20.37 -16.74
C ASP A 129 -21.67 21.05 -15.77
N GLU A 130 -21.29 21.26 -14.50
CA GLU A 130 -22.08 21.92 -13.43
C GLU A 130 -21.64 23.36 -13.18
#